data_AF-A0A497R3A7-F1
#
_entry.id   AF-A0A497R3A7-F1
#
_cell.length_a   1.000
_cell.length_b   1.000
_cell.length_c   1.000
_cell.angle_alpha   90.00
_cell.angle_beta   90.00
_cell.angle_gamma   90.00
#
_symmetry.space_group_name_H-M   'P 1'
#
loop_
_entity.id
_entity.type
_entity.pdbx_description
1 polymer ?
#
loop_
_entity_poly.entity_id
_entity_poly.type
_entity_poly.pdbx_seq_one_letter_code
_entity_poly.pdbx_strand_id
1 'polypeptide(L)'
;MIGYSKAEGLLVPNLTKKEFREIIKKQYYSKAGNVRAAGQIAGDLWRFIREIKLGNYIVVPAEEGLYISKVIGPATYDEMRIFNATAYRRKVEWLNNKKLVPMDLVTDELKKRLKSLQRVIDASDLYIEIEFALRHAG
;
A
#
# COMPACT_ATOMS: atom_id res chain seq x y z
N MET A 1 6.52 1.86 4.83
CA MET A 1 7.24 0.86 4.01
C MET A 1 6.66 -0.53 4.26
N ILE A 2 6.32 -1.30 3.22
CA ILE A 2 5.80 -2.67 3.33
C ILE A 2 7.01 -3.64 3.35
N GLY A 3 7.71 -3.69 4.49
CA GLY A 3 9.09 -4.18 4.62
C GLY A 3 9.36 -5.69 4.49
N TYR A 4 8.61 -6.43 3.67
CA TYR A 4 8.69 -7.90 3.57
C TYR A 4 9.16 -8.34 2.18
N SER A 5 10.25 -7.71 1.73
CA SER A 5 10.76 -7.84 0.36
C SER A 5 11.41 -9.18 0.02
N LYS A 6 11.80 -10.00 1.00
CA LYS A 6 12.43 -11.32 0.78
C LYS A 6 11.42 -12.45 0.55
N ALA A 7 10.12 -12.21 0.76
CA ALA A 7 9.10 -13.21 0.49
C ALA A 7 8.81 -13.18 -1.02
N GLU A 8 9.61 -13.87 -1.81
CA GLU A 8 9.49 -13.95 -3.27
C GLU A 8 8.26 -14.75 -3.72
N GLY A 9 7.90 -14.66 -5.00
CA GLY A 9 6.82 -15.46 -5.60
C GLY A 9 5.40 -14.98 -5.29
N LEU A 10 5.21 -13.91 -4.51
CA LEU A 10 3.87 -13.38 -4.18
C LEU A 10 3.11 -12.81 -5.38
N LEU A 11 3.76 -12.62 -6.53
CA LEU A 11 3.10 -12.17 -7.77
C LEU A 11 2.40 -13.30 -8.53
N VAL A 12 2.68 -14.59 -8.25
CA VAL A 12 2.10 -15.74 -8.98
C VAL A 12 0.57 -15.66 -9.01
N PRO A 13 -0.09 -15.42 -10.17
CA PRO A 13 -1.47 -14.93 -10.23
C PRO A 13 -2.51 -15.79 -9.49
N ASN A 14 -2.33 -17.11 -9.51
CA ASN A 14 -3.30 -18.06 -8.99
C ASN A 14 -3.06 -18.45 -7.52
N LEU A 15 -2.17 -17.75 -6.80
CA LEU A 15 -1.98 -17.98 -5.37
C LEU A 15 -3.26 -17.69 -4.60
N THR A 16 -3.75 -18.69 -3.87
CA THR A 16 -4.77 -18.48 -2.86
C THR A 16 -4.24 -17.61 -1.72
N LYS A 17 -5.14 -16.96 -0.98
CA LYS A 17 -4.77 -16.17 0.20
C LYS A 17 -4.03 -16.99 1.26
N LYS A 18 -4.34 -18.29 1.35
CA LYS A 18 -3.66 -19.25 2.25
C LYS A 18 -2.22 -19.48 1.81
N GLU A 19 -1.98 -19.81 0.55
CA GLU A 19 -0.62 -20.03 0.02
C GLU A 19 0.23 -18.77 0.11
N PHE A 20 -0.35 -17.61 -0.23
CA PHE A 20 0.30 -16.31 -0.09
C PHE A 20 0.80 -16.06 1.34
N ARG A 21 -0.04 -16.36 2.34
CA ARG A 21 0.34 -16.24 3.76
C ARG A 21 1.42 -17.25 4.15
N GLU A 22 1.37 -18.47 3.65
CA GLU A 22 2.37 -19.50 3.93
C GLU A 22 3.75 -19.13 3.37
N ILE A 23 3.84 -18.51 2.19
CA ILE A 23 5.09 -17.98 1.64
C ILE A 23 5.73 -16.97 2.62
N ILE A 24 4.94 -15.98 3.09
CA ILE A 24 5.41 -14.97 4.04
C ILE A 24 5.83 -15.61 5.36
N LYS A 25 5.03 -16.54 5.87
CA LYS A 25 5.29 -17.25 7.12
C LYS A 25 6.58 -18.06 7.04
N LYS A 26 6.79 -18.82 5.95
CA LYS A 26 8.01 -19.60 5.72
C LYS A 26 9.24 -18.71 5.68
N GLN A 27 9.16 -17.54 5.04
CA GLN A 27 10.31 -16.65 4.90
C GLN A 27 10.68 -15.91 6.18
N TYR A 28 9.70 -15.42 6.94
CA TYR A 28 9.94 -14.48 8.05
C TYR A 28 9.59 -15.02 9.43
N TYR A 29 8.83 -16.11 9.51
CA TYR A 29 8.26 -16.66 10.74
C TYR A 29 8.47 -18.16 10.87
N SER A 30 9.44 -18.74 10.16
CA SER A 30 9.74 -20.18 10.17
C SER A 30 10.10 -20.73 11.55
N LYS A 31 10.64 -19.89 12.45
CA LYS A 31 11.10 -20.28 13.79
C LYS A 31 10.28 -19.72 14.97
N ALA A 32 9.23 -18.93 14.76
CA ALA A 32 8.57 -18.21 15.87
C ALA A 32 7.04 -18.09 15.77
N GLY A 33 6.38 -18.35 16.90
CA GLY A 33 4.93 -18.37 17.13
C GLY A 33 4.18 -17.02 17.04
N ASN A 34 4.68 -16.04 16.28
CA ASN A 34 3.95 -14.78 16.04
C ASN A 34 3.12 -14.85 14.74
N VAL A 35 2.23 -15.84 14.68
CA VAL A 35 1.30 -16.07 13.56
C VAL A 35 0.41 -14.85 13.30
N ARG A 36 0.14 -14.05 14.35
CA ARG A 36 -0.66 -12.83 14.27
C ARG A 36 0.04 -11.74 13.45
N ALA A 37 1.32 -11.47 13.70
CA ALA A 37 2.09 -10.51 12.91
C ALA A 37 2.12 -10.91 11.43
N ALA A 38 2.41 -12.19 11.14
CA ALA A 38 2.40 -12.73 9.78
C ALA A 38 1.05 -12.52 9.06
N GLY A 39 -0.06 -12.64 9.79
CA GLY A 39 -1.41 -12.40 9.26
C GLY A 39 -1.65 -10.95 8.85
N GLN A 40 -1.27 -9.98 9.69
CA GLN A 40 -1.44 -8.56 9.38
C GLN A 40 -0.64 -8.17 8.12
N ILE A 41 0.60 -8.64 8.04
CA ILE A 41 1.51 -8.37 6.92
C ILE A 41 1.01 -9.00 5.63
N ALA A 42 0.58 -10.27 5.71
CA ALA A 42 -0.02 -10.95 4.58
C ALA A 42 -1.27 -10.20 4.08
N GLY A 43 -2.07 -9.66 5.01
CA GLY A 43 -3.16 -8.74 4.69
C GLY A 43 -2.68 -7.54 3.89
N ASP A 44 -1.77 -6.74 4.45
CA ASP A 44 -1.28 -5.50 3.82
C ASP A 44 -0.67 -5.76 2.42
N LEU A 45 0.16 -6.79 2.28
CA LEU A 45 0.75 -7.18 0.99
C LEU A 45 -0.29 -7.72 0.00
N TRP A 46 -1.27 -8.48 0.48
CA TRP A 46 -2.36 -8.97 -0.36
C TRP A 46 -3.16 -7.81 -0.95
N ARG A 47 -3.53 -6.81 -0.12
CA ARG A 47 -4.21 -5.61 -0.64
C ARG A 47 -3.35 -4.90 -1.68
N PHE A 48 -2.07 -4.70 -1.36
CA PHE A 48 -1.12 -4.01 -2.25
C PHE A 48 -0.95 -4.70 -3.61
N ILE A 49 -0.83 -6.03 -3.62
CA ILE A 49 -0.52 -6.82 -4.82
C ILE A 49 -1.78 -7.24 -5.59
N ARG A 50 -2.88 -7.57 -4.90
CA ARG A 50 -4.07 -8.19 -5.51
C ARG A 50 -5.26 -7.26 -5.60
N GLU A 51 -5.51 -6.47 -4.56
CA GLU A 51 -6.75 -5.68 -4.47
C GLU A 51 -6.59 -4.33 -5.17
N ILE A 52 -5.44 -3.67 -5.05
CA ILE A 52 -5.14 -2.45 -5.82
C ILE A 52 -5.17 -2.75 -7.34
N LYS A 53 -6.01 -2.02 -8.07
CA LYS A 53 -6.20 -2.13 -9.51
C LYS A 53 -5.70 -0.89 -10.26
N LEU A 54 -5.59 -1.02 -11.57
CA LEU A 54 -5.37 0.11 -12.48
C LEU A 54 -6.45 1.17 -12.24
N GLY A 55 -6.03 2.43 -12.21
CA GLY A 55 -6.92 3.58 -12.00
C GLY A 55 -7.23 3.92 -10.54
N ASN A 56 -6.95 3.03 -9.57
CA ASN A 56 -7.13 3.37 -8.16
C ASN A 56 -6.18 4.49 -7.71
N TYR A 57 -6.62 5.27 -6.73
CA TYR A 57 -5.76 6.25 -6.05
C TYR A 57 -4.99 5.62 -4.89
N ILE A 58 -3.75 6.05 -4.74
CA ILE A 58 -2.90 5.76 -3.59
C ILE A 58 -2.64 7.07 -2.89
N VAL A 59 -3.08 7.14 -1.64
CA VAL A 59 -2.81 8.25 -0.73
C VAL A 59 -1.63 7.87 0.15
N VAL A 60 -0.60 8.72 0.17
CA VAL A 60 0.63 8.52 0.95
C VAL A 60 0.74 9.67 1.96
N PRO A 61 0.53 9.42 3.26
CA PRO A 61 0.69 10.46 4.27
C PRO A 61 2.16 10.89 4.36
N ALA A 62 2.37 12.17 4.62
CA ALA A 62 3.62 12.82 4.96
C ALA A 62 3.44 13.67 6.22
N GLU A 63 4.51 14.29 6.71
CA GLU A 63 4.47 15.08 7.96
C GLU A 63 3.50 16.28 7.87
N GLU A 64 3.52 17.01 6.75
CA GLU A 64 2.77 18.26 6.57
C GLU A 64 1.51 18.09 5.70
N GLY A 65 1.19 16.87 5.26
CA GLY A 65 0.17 16.66 4.23
C GLY A 65 0.12 15.24 3.70
N LEU A 66 -0.31 15.10 2.46
CA LEU A 66 -0.32 13.83 1.76
C LEU A 66 0.04 14.00 0.29
N TYR A 67 0.61 12.96 -0.29
CA TYR A 67 0.74 12.83 -1.74
C TYR A 67 -0.34 11.89 -2.26
N ILE A 68 -0.83 12.17 -3.46
CA ILE A 68 -1.81 11.32 -4.14
C ILE A 68 -1.21 10.89 -5.47
N SER A 69 -1.38 9.62 -5.79
CA SER A 69 -0.99 9.06 -7.08
C SER A 69 -2.07 8.15 -7.63
N LYS A 70 -2.08 7.94 -8.93
CA LYS A 70 -2.97 7.01 -9.62
C LYS A 70 -2.19 5.79 -10.11
N VAL A 71 -2.73 4.60 -9.93
CA VAL A 71 -2.08 3.36 -10.36
C VAL A 71 -2.20 3.20 -11.87
N ILE A 72 -1.05 3.07 -12.54
CA ILE A 72 -0.96 2.95 -14.01
C ILE A 72 -0.28 1.65 -14.45
N GLY A 73 -0.04 0.72 -13.53
CA GLY A 73 0.53 -0.58 -13.87
C GLY A 73 0.29 -1.67 -12.82
N PRO A 74 0.60 -2.93 -13.18
CA PRO A 74 0.54 -4.05 -12.25
C PRO A 74 1.56 -3.91 -11.12
N ALA A 75 1.42 -4.75 -10.09
CA ALA A 75 2.47 -4.91 -9.09
C ALA A 75 3.71 -5.56 -9.73
N THR A 76 4.89 -5.06 -9.41
CA THR A 76 6.17 -5.62 -9.85
C THR A 76 7.03 -5.99 -8.65
N TYR A 77 8.05 -6.81 -8.91
CA TYR A 77 9.05 -7.21 -7.95
C TYR A 77 10.43 -6.80 -8.47
N ASP A 78 11.19 -6.09 -7.65
CA ASP A 78 12.53 -5.58 -7.96
C ASP A 78 13.52 -6.07 -6.89
N GLU A 79 14.28 -7.11 -7.23
CA GLU A 79 15.25 -7.75 -6.33
C GLU A 79 16.32 -6.78 -5.82
N MET A 80 16.72 -5.80 -6.64
CA MET A 80 17.71 -4.79 -6.25
C MET A 80 17.21 -3.90 -5.10
N ARG A 81 15.90 -3.90 -4.83
CA ARG A 81 15.25 -3.11 -3.77
C ARG A 81 14.92 -3.93 -2.52
N ILE A 82 15.37 -5.20 -2.45
CA ILE A 82 15.18 -6.04 -1.26
C ILE A 82 15.82 -5.40 -0.02
N PHE A 83 17.05 -4.88 -0.16
CA PHE A 83 17.76 -4.25 0.95
C PHE A 83 17.04 -3.00 1.48
N ASN A 84 16.34 -2.28 0.61
CA ASN A 84 15.54 -1.12 1.00
C ASN A 84 14.12 -1.50 1.46
N ALA A 85 13.80 -2.79 1.58
CA ALA A 85 12.47 -3.29 1.93
C ALA A 85 11.33 -2.72 1.04
N THR A 86 11.64 -2.44 -0.24
CA THR A 86 10.71 -1.89 -1.24
C THR A 86 10.73 -2.65 -2.57
N ALA A 87 11.00 -3.96 -2.51
CA ALA A 87 11.03 -4.83 -3.70
C ALA A 87 9.66 -4.96 -4.37
N TYR A 88 8.58 -5.02 -3.60
CA TYR A 88 7.23 -4.95 -4.16
C TYR A 88 6.86 -3.51 -4.49
N ARG A 89 6.51 -3.25 -5.75
CA ARG A 89 6.28 -1.90 -6.27
C ARG A 89 5.03 -1.83 -7.12
N ARG A 90 4.50 -0.62 -7.28
CA ARG A 90 3.42 -0.29 -8.22
C ARG A 90 3.88 0.84 -9.10
N LYS A 91 3.61 0.73 -10.41
CA LYS A 91 3.77 1.86 -11.31
C LYS A 91 2.63 2.83 -11.06
N VAL A 92 2.97 4.07 -10.76
CA VAL A 92 2.00 5.13 -10.46
C VAL A 92 2.34 6.41 -11.21
N GLU A 93 1.31 7.20 -11.47
CA GLU A 93 1.42 8.60 -11.89
C GLU A 93 1.13 9.48 -10.67
N TRP A 94 2.05 10.38 -10.33
CA TRP A 94 1.83 11.31 -9.21
C TRP A 94 0.88 12.43 -9.65
N LEU A 95 -0.21 12.60 -8.92
CA LEU A 95 -1.19 13.66 -9.16
C LEU A 95 -0.73 14.97 -8.51
N ASN A 96 -1.45 16.06 -8.82
CA ASN A 96 -1.10 17.41 -8.39
C ASN A 96 0.37 17.80 -8.70
N ASN A 97 0.93 17.32 -9.83
CA ASN A 97 2.34 17.50 -10.18
C ASN A 97 3.31 17.04 -9.07
N LYS A 98 2.92 16.02 -8.29
CA LYS A 98 3.67 15.54 -7.12
C LYS A 98 3.85 16.62 -6.03
N LYS A 99 3.00 17.64 -6.00
CA LYS A 99 2.93 18.60 -4.90
C LYS A 99 2.14 17.99 -3.76
N LEU A 100 2.53 18.38 -2.55
CA LEU A 100 1.87 17.97 -1.32
C LEU A 100 0.47 18.59 -1.27
N VAL A 101 -0.53 17.79 -0.92
CA VAL A 101 -1.84 18.27 -0.47
C VAL A 101 -1.69 18.63 1.01
N PRO A 102 -1.80 19.91 1.42
CA PRO A 102 -1.66 20.29 2.82
C PRO A 102 -2.82 19.78 3.68
N MET A 103 -2.56 19.53 4.97
CA MET A 103 -3.52 18.86 5.87
C MET A 103 -4.80 19.64 6.14
N ASP A 104 -4.82 20.97 5.95
CA ASP A 104 -6.01 21.81 6.09
C ASP A 104 -7.08 21.51 5.02
N LEU A 105 -6.66 21.08 3.83
CA LEU A 105 -7.54 20.70 2.72
C LEU A 105 -8.04 19.24 2.77
N VAL A 106 -7.56 18.46 3.74
CA VAL A 106 -7.94 17.05 3.94
C VAL A 106 -9.14 16.99 4.90
N THR A 107 -10.22 16.29 4.51
CA THR A 107 -11.41 16.10 5.36
C THR A 107 -11.10 15.30 6.62
N ASP A 108 -11.94 15.41 7.64
CA ASP A 108 -11.76 14.69 8.90
C ASP A 108 -11.89 13.17 8.74
N GLU A 109 -12.74 12.71 7.82
CA GLU A 109 -12.92 11.30 7.47
C GLU A 109 -11.62 10.72 6.91
N LEU A 110 -11.00 11.42 5.97
CA LEU A 110 -9.72 11.00 5.38
C LEU A 110 -8.59 11.09 6.42
N LYS A 111 -8.54 12.16 7.23
CA LYS A 111 -7.61 12.27 8.37
C LYS A 111 -7.72 11.08 9.34
N LYS A 112 -8.94 10.66 9.69
CA LYS A 112 -9.18 9.49 10.55
C LYS A 112 -8.64 8.21 9.90
N ARG A 113 -8.86 8.01 8.59
CA ARG A 113 -8.34 6.84 7.86
C ARG A 113 -6.82 6.79 7.85
N LEU A 114 -6.15 7.93 7.71
CA LEU A 114 -4.69 8.04 7.70
C LEU A 114 -4.04 7.69 9.04
N LYS A 115 -4.77 7.76 10.15
CA LYS A 115 -4.29 7.37 11.50
C LYS A 115 -4.32 5.85 11.74
N SER A 116 -4.74 5.05 10.76
CA SER A 116 -4.75 3.60 10.88
C SER A 116 -3.34 3.03 11.11
N LEU A 117 -3.23 2.02 11.97
CA LEU A 117 -1.98 1.29 12.22
C LEU A 117 -1.62 0.30 11.10
N GLN A 118 -2.52 0.08 10.13
CA GLN A 118 -2.24 -0.77 8.97
C GLN A 118 -1.35 -0.05 7.98
N ARG A 119 -0.44 -0.78 7.31
CA ARG A 119 0.45 -0.17 6.31
C ARG A 119 -0.25 0.08 4.98
N VAL A 120 -1.29 -0.69 4.69
CA VAL A 120 -2.13 -0.57 3.50
C VAL A 120 -3.57 -0.75 3.94
N ILE A 121 -4.36 0.28 3.77
CA ILE A 121 -5.77 0.30 4.12
C ILE A 121 -6.58 0.62 2.86
N ASP A 122 -7.71 -0.06 2.69
CA ASP A 122 -8.68 0.33 1.68
C ASP A 122 -9.31 1.66 2.11
N ALA A 123 -9.50 2.57 1.17
CA ALA A 123 -10.16 3.87 1.37
C ALA A 123 -11.09 4.19 0.22
N SER A 124 -11.57 3.16 -0.50
CA SER A 124 -12.46 3.31 -1.64
C SER A 124 -13.78 4.00 -1.27
N ASP A 125 -14.22 3.85 -0.02
CA ASP A 125 -15.37 4.56 0.55
C ASP A 125 -15.15 6.08 0.68
N LEU A 126 -13.89 6.54 0.64
CA LEU A 126 -13.50 7.95 0.78
C LEU A 126 -13.08 8.59 -0.56
N TYR A 127 -13.56 8.05 -1.68
CA TYR A 127 -13.19 8.53 -3.00
C TYR A 127 -13.54 10.02 -3.21
N ILE A 128 -14.68 10.46 -2.69
CA ILE A 128 -15.16 11.85 -2.82
C ILE A 128 -14.23 12.81 -2.08
N GLU A 129 -13.79 12.43 -0.88
CA GLU A 129 -12.89 13.20 -0.02
C GLU A 129 -11.49 13.32 -0.64
N ILE A 130 -11.01 12.26 -1.29
CA ILE A 130 -9.72 12.27 -2.01
C ILE A 130 -9.80 13.19 -3.24
N GLU A 131 -10.88 13.12 -4.02
CA GLU A 131 -11.15 14.02 -5.15
C GLU A 131 -11.28 15.47 -4.70
N PHE A 132 -11.98 15.72 -3.59
CA PHE A 132 -12.11 17.04 -2.99
C PHE A 132 -10.73 17.61 -2.65
N ALA A 133 -9.90 16.86 -1.93
CA ALA A 133 -8.56 17.29 -1.55
C ALA A 133 -7.68 17.59 -2.78
N LEU A 134 -7.75 16.77 -3.83
CA LEU A 134 -7.04 17.01 -5.09
C LEU A 134 -7.44 18.31 -5.77
N ARG A 135 -8.74 18.60 -5.86
CA ARG A 135 -9.26 19.77 -6.57
C ARG A 135 -8.91 21.09 -5.91
N HIS A 136 -8.67 21.08 -4.59
CA HIS A 136 -8.39 22.29 -3.82
C HIS A 136 -6.91 22.46 -3.47
N ALA A 137 -6.06 21.46 -3.77
CA ALA A 137 -4.62 21.51 -3.51
C ALA A 137 -3.80 22.22 -4.61
N GLY A 138 -4.47 22.85 -5.57
CA GLY A 138 -3.89 23.56 -6.71
C GLY A 138 -4.36 25.00 -6.76
#